data_AF-A0A803RB15-F1
#
_entry.id   AF-A0A803RB15-F1
#
_cell.length_a   1.000
_cell.length_b   1.000
_cell.length_c   1.000
_cell.angle_alpha   90.00
_cell.angle_beta   90.00
_cell.angle_gamma   90.00
#
_symmetry.space_group_name_H-M   'P 1'
#
loop_
_entity.id
_entity.type
_entity.pdbx_description
1 polymer ?
#
loop_
_entity_poly.entity_id
_entity_poly.type
_entity_poly.pdbx_seq_one_letter_code
_entity_poly.pdbx_strand_id
1 'polypeptide(L)'
;MEMRNNGPAEPSSYVGGSTATPSGSHLRQPNYSRQAVQEALEHLASIDLIELCNEAKVERCRATRDLRSCGRCVESALNSCGHASLCTECSQRCDLCPVCRFPIGKEKNGVSLRPRLYYECIDAGLISKRYDDRFQEKEEGEEQITADVLHLYLLFDVALENNLVSLICHCILSWCLILCILLFLI
;
A
#
# COMPACT_ATOMS: atom_id res chain seq x y z
N MET A 1 36.00 -40.10 -61.84
CA MET A 1 35.27 -39.38 -62.89
C MET A 1 35.31 -37.91 -62.52
N GLU A 2 35.89 -37.13 -63.43
CA GLU A 2 36.01 -35.67 -63.45
C GLU A 2 34.63 -34.99 -63.31
N MET A 3 34.44 -33.76 -62.82
CA MET A 3 34.94 -32.46 -63.30
C MET A 3 34.58 -31.39 -62.22
N ARG A 4 35.48 -30.49 -61.78
CA ARG A 4 35.80 -29.14 -62.34
C ARG A 4 34.66 -28.12 -62.06
N ASN A 5 34.80 -26.87 -61.56
CA ASN A 5 35.78 -25.79 -61.74
C ASN A 5 35.49 -24.61 -60.76
N ASN A 6 36.54 -23.87 -60.36
CA ASN A 6 36.73 -22.41 -60.15
C ASN A 6 35.57 -21.46 -59.68
N GLY A 7 35.86 -20.59 -58.68
CA GLY A 7 35.03 -19.45 -58.19
C GLY A 7 35.03 -18.21 -59.11
N PRO A 8 34.95 -16.93 -58.66
CA PRO A 8 34.48 -16.30 -57.40
C PRO A 8 33.37 -15.21 -57.63
N ALA A 9 32.70 -14.68 -56.58
CA ALA A 9 32.10 -13.32 -56.50
C ALA A 9 31.34 -13.06 -55.17
N GLU A 10 31.74 -12.04 -54.42
CA GLU A 10 30.87 -11.26 -53.50
C GLU A 10 29.91 -10.35 -54.34
N PRO A 11 28.75 -9.81 -53.84
CA PRO A 11 28.60 -9.13 -52.53
C PRO A 11 27.22 -9.19 -51.81
N SER A 12 27.23 -8.78 -50.54
CA SER A 12 26.19 -8.10 -49.71
C SER A 12 24.69 -8.35 -49.97
N SER A 13 23.98 -8.81 -48.92
CA SER A 13 22.71 -8.17 -48.49
C SER A 13 22.26 -8.55 -47.06
N TYR A 14 22.43 -7.58 -46.15
CA TYR A 14 21.56 -7.05 -45.08
C TYR A 14 20.30 -7.81 -44.58
N VAL A 15 20.08 -7.61 -43.26
CA VAL A 15 18.86 -7.73 -42.41
C VAL A 15 18.54 -9.16 -41.90
N GLY A 16 18.30 -9.41 -40.61
CA GLY A 16 18.04 -8.49 -39.50
C GLY A 16 18.23 -9.15 -38.14
N GLY A 17 18.55 -8.28 -37.18
CA GLY A 17 18.56 -8.61 -35.77
C GLY A 17 17.14 -8.89 -35.26
N SER A 18 17.04 -9.79 -34.30
CA SER A 18 16.00 -9.75 -33.30
C SER A 18 16.71 -9.78 -31.96
N THR A 19 17.06 -8.57 -31.52
CA THR A 19 17.33 -8.24 -30.12
C THR A 19 16.15 -8.76 -29.30
N ALA A 20 16.40 -9.74 -28.44
CA ALA A 20 15.48 -10.11 -27.39
C ALA A 20 15.26 -8.88 -26.52
N THR A 21 14.10 -8.25 -26.67
CA THR A 21 13.65 -7.19 -25.78
C THR A 21 13.37 -7.88 -24.44
N PRO A 22 13.95 -7.43 -23.31
CA PRO A 22 13.46 -7.88 -22.02
C PRO A 22 12.02 -7.37 -21.94
N SER A 23 11.05 -8.28 -21.83
CA SER A 23 9.67 -7.94 -21.52
C SER A 23 9.69 -7.09 -20.26
N GLY A 24 9.55 -5.78 -20.45
CA GLY A 24 9.26 -4.85 -19.37
C GLY A 24 8.07 -5.43 -18.63
N SER A 25 8.21 -5.56 -17.31
CA SER A 25 7.08 -5.79 -16.44
C SER A 25 6.08 -4.67 -16.69
N HIS A 26 5.13 -4.89 -17.58
CA HIS A 26 3.93 -4.08 -17.65
C HIS A 26 3.26 -4.26 -16.29
N LEU A 27 3.53 -3.33 -15.38
CA LEU A 27 2.65 -3.03 -14.27
C LEU A 27 1.28 -2.89 -14.92
N ARG A 28 0.41 -3.88 -14.70
CA ARG A 28 -0.96 -3.85 -15.20
C ARG A 28 -1.54 -2.54 -14.68
N GLN A 29 -1.77 -1.59 -15.58
CA GLN A 29 -2.39 -0.32 -15.21
C GLN A 29 -3.70 -0.62 -14.45
N PRO A 30 -3.94 0.02 -13.30
CA PRO A 30 -5.17 -0.18 -12.56
C PRO A 30 -6.37 0.08 -13.47
N ASN A 31 -7.41 -0.74 -13.36
CA ASN A 31 -8.63 -0.46 -14.10
C ASN A 31 -9.42 0.63 -13.35
N TYR A 32 -9.17 1.90 -13.70
CA TYR A 32 -9.82 3.08 -13.11
C TYR A 32 -11.35 3.13 -13.23
N SER A 33 -11.95 2.27 -14.05
CA SER A 33 -13.42 2.13 -14.11
C SER A 33 -14.00 1.27 -12.98
N ARG A 34 -13.15 0.61 -12.19
CA ARG A 34 -13.60 -0.20 -11.04
C ARG A 34 -13.98 0.72 -9.89
N GLN A 35 -15.16 0.48 -9.31
CA GLN A 35 -15.65 1.16 -8.13
C GLN A 35 -14.63 1.16 -6.98
N ALA A 36 -13.98 0.02 -6.71
CA ALA A 36 -12.95 -0.07 -5.66
C ALA A 36 -11.76 0.89 -5.87
N VAL A 37 -11.39 1.20 -7.13
CA VAL A 37 -10.32 2.16 -7.42
C VAL A 37 -10.80 3.58 -7.12
N GLN A 38 -12.03 3.92 -7.52
CA GLN A 38 -12.63 5.23 -7.24
C GLN A 38 -12.78 5.47 -5.74
N GLU A 39 -13.33 4.50 -5.01
CA GLU A 39 -13.52 4.57 -3.56
C GLU A 39 -12.19 4.72 -2.80
N ALA A 40 -11.14 3.98 -3.21
CA ALA A 40 -9.81 4.11 -2.60
C ALA A 40 -9.18 5.48 -2.88
N LEU A 41 -9.30 6.00 -4.11
CA LEU A 41 -8.76 7.32 -4.46
C LEU A 41 -9.54 8.45 -3.78
N GLU A 42 -10.87 8.36 -3.69
CA GLU A 42 -11.70 9.32 -2.96
C GLU A 42 -11.36 9.32 -1.47
N HIS A 43 -11.17 8.14 -0.88
CA HIS A 43 -10.71 8.03 0.51
C HIS A 43 -9.34 8.69 0.70
N LEU A 44 -8.36 8.35 -0.15
CA LEU A 44 -7.02 8.97 -0.10
C LEU A 44 -7.04 10.48 -0.36
N ALA A 45 -7.96 10.99 -1.17
CA ALA A 45 -8.05 12.42 -1.47
C ALA A 45 -8.71 13.24 -0.35
N SER A 46 -9.54 12.59 0.47
CA SER A 46 -10.34 13.21 1.54
C SER A 46 -9.74 13.06 2.94
N ILE A 47 -8.77 12.16 3.11
CA ILE A 47 -8.11 11.90 4.38
C ILE A 47 -7.21 13.07 4.82
N ASP A 48 -7.15 13.33 6.12
CA ASP A 48 -6.17 14.27 6.68
C ASP A 48 -4.81 13.61 6.92
N LEU A 49 -3.76 14.41 7.18
CA LEU A 49 -2.41 13.87 7.33
C LEU A 49 -2.23 13.01 8.58
N ILE A 50 -2.97 13.27 9.65
CA ILE A 50 -2.87 12.52 10.91
C ILE A 50 -3.54 11.16 10.73
N GLU A 51 -4.71 11.14 10.12
CA GLU A 51 -5.43 9.92 9.74
C GLU A 51 -4.64 9.12 8.70
N LEU A 52 -4.01 9.77 7.71
CA LEU A 52 -3.12 9.10 6.75
C LEU A 52 -1.95 8.40 7.45
N CYS A 53 -1.31 9.08 8.41
CA CYS A 53 -0.27 8.46 9.23
C CYS A 53 -0.81 7.27 10.03
N ASN A 54 -2.05 7.33 10.51
CA ASN A 54 -2.66 6.23 11.25
C ASN A 54 -3.05 5.05 10.36
N GLU A 55 -3.50 5.31 9.13
CA GLU A 55 -3.84 4.31 8.13
C GLU A 55 -2.60 3.61 7.56
N ALA A 56 -1.47 4.32 7.45
CA ALA A 56 -0.20 3.75 7.02
C ALA A 56 0.42 2.79 8.05
N LYS A 57 0.07 2.92 9.35
CA LYS A 57 0.62 2.07 10.41
C LYS A 57 0.27 0.60 10.21
N VAL A 58 1.27 -0.26 10.38
CA VAL A 58 1.12 -1.69 10.52
C VAL A 58 0.77 -2.01 11.95
N GLU A 59 -0.53 -2.23 12.16
CA GLU A 59 -1.07 -2.60 13.45
C GLU A 59 -1.08 -4.11 13.63
N ARG A 60 -0.85 -4.56 14.87
CA ARG A 60 -0.96 -5.97 15.26
C ARG A 60 -2.19 -6.19 16.12
N CYS A 61 -2.78 -7.37 16.00
CA CYS A 61 -4.00 -7.72 16.72
C CYS A 61 -3.74 -7.79 18.23
N ARG A 62 -4.49 -6.96 18.99
CA ARG A 62 -4.42 -6.85 20.45
C ARG A 62 -5.71 -7.36 21.11
N ALA A 63 -6.14 -8.56 20.76
CA ALA A 63 -7.38 -9.17 21.29
C ALA A 63 -7.33 -9.48 22.79
N THR A 64 -6.13 -9.63 23.35
CA THR A 64 -5.88 -9.93 24.76
C THR A 64 -4.87 -8.93 25.32
N ARG A 65 -4.93 -8.64 26.63
CA ARG A 65 -3.92 -7.81 27.30
C ARG A 65 -2.52 -8.42 27.20
N ASP A 66 -2.44 -9.75 27.11
CA ASP A 66 -1.20 -10.46 26.79
C ASP A 66 -0.99 -10.40 25.27
N LEU A 67 -0.07 -9.53 24.84
CA LEU A 67 0.29 -9.25 23.43
C LEU A 67 0.66 -10.49 22.59
N ARG A 68 0.73 -11.68 23.19
CA ARG A 68 1.22 -12.93 22.59
C ARG A 68 0.15 -13.86 22.02
N SER A 69 -1.15 -13.64 22.24
CA SER A 69 -2.15 -14.67 21.88
C SER A 69 -2.73 -14.55 20.45
N CYS A 70 -2.46 -13.46 19.73
CA CYS A 70 -2.83 -13.34 18.32
C CYS A 70 -1.72 -12.69 17.50
N GLY A 71 -1.37 -11.43 17.75
CA GLY A 71 -0.19 -10.77 17.18
C GLY A 71 -0.15 -10.60 15.64
N ARG A 72 -1.14 -11.14 14.92
CA ARG A 72 -1.27 -11.03 13.46
C ARG A 72 -1.44 -9.59 13.02
N CYS A 73 -0.90 -9.26 11.85
CA CYS A 73 -1.12 -7.98 11.20
C CYS A 73 -2.63 -7.75 10.96
N VAL A 74 -3.05 -6.50 11.13
CA VAL A 74 -4.44 -6.09 11.00
C VAL A 74 -4.60 -5.35 9.68
N GLU A 75 -5.32 -5.98 8.75
CA GLU A 75 -5.60 -5.41 7.43
C GLU A 75 -6.83 -4.50 7.42
N SER A 76 -7.70 -4.61 8.42
CA SER A 76 -8.97 -3.87 8.50
C SER A 76 -9.02 -2.95 9.72
N ALA A 77 -9.47 -1.71 9.53
CA ALA A 77 -9.64 -0.74 10.58
C ALA A 77 -10.82 -1.11 11.49
N LEU A 78 -10.65 -0.91 12.80
CA LEU A 78 -11.73 -0.92 13.79
C LEU A 78 -11.82 0.45 14.43
N ASN A 79 -12.86 1.17 14.06
CA ASN A 79 -13.06 2.59 14.36
C ASN A 79 -13.77 2.86 15.70
N SER A 80 -14.01 1.86 16.55
CA SER A 80 -14.90 2.05 17.71
C SER A 80 -14.32 2.92 18.82
N CYS A 81 -13.02 2.83 19.11
CA CYS A 81 -12.40 3.58 20.23
C CYS A 81 -10.90 3.88 20.08
N GLY A 82 -10.24 3.42 19.02
CA GLY A 82 -8.81 3.68 18.76
C GLY A 82 -7.80 3.01 19.72
N HIS A 83 -8.23 2.35 20.80
CA HIS A 83 -7.31 1.78 21.81
C HIS A 83 -6.69 0.43 21.43
N ALA A 84 -7.34 -0.34 20.56
CA ALA A 84 -6.88 -1.67 20.18
C ALA A 84 -7.33 -2.00 18.75
N SER A 85 -6.36 -2.41 17.93
CA SER A 85 -6.57 -2.99 16.61
C SER A 85 -6.83 -4.48 16.76
N LEU A 86 -7.86 -5.03 16.10
CA LEU A 86 -8.16 -6.46 16.09
C LEU A 86 -8.21 -6.97 14.65
N CYS A 87 -7.67 -8.17 14.42
CA CYS A 87 -7.88 -8.86 13.15
C CYS A 87 -9.35 -9.28 12.99
N THR A 88 -9.72 -9.63 11.76
CA THR A 88 -11.08 -10.08 11.35
C THR A 88 -11.65 -11.18 12.24
N GLU A 89 -10.83 -12.15 12.65
CA GLU A 89 -11.29 -13.24 13.52
C GLU A 89 -11.50 -12.80 14.97
N CYS A 90 -10.60 -11.97 15.50
CA CYS A 90 -10.69 -11.52 16.89
C CYS A 90 -11.80 -10.48 17.08
N SER A 91 -12.06 -9.65 16.07
CA SER A 91 -13.15 -8.66 16.13
C SER A 91 -14.53 -9.33 16.20
N GLN A 92 -14.71 -10.50 15.59
CA GLN A 92 -15.95 -11.27 15.71
C GLN A 92 -16.15 -11.82 17.12
N ARG A 93 -15.05 -12.23 17.78
CA ARG A 93 -15.04 -12.83 19.13
C ARG A 93 -15.10 -11.80 20.25
N CYS A 94 -14.73 -10.56 19.98
CA CYS A 94 -14.74 -9.48 20.96
C CYS A 94 -15.96 -8.57 20.75
N ASP A 95 -16.81 -8.44 21.77
CA ASP A 95 -17.91 -7.46 21.78
C ASP A 95 -17.48 -6.09 22.32
N LEU A 96 -16.41 -6.06 23.11
CA LEU A 96 -15.89 -4.88 23.79
C LEU A 96 -14.40 -4.73 23.52
N CYS A 97 -13.92 -3.49 23.51
CA CYS A 97 -12.48 -3.20 23.44
C CYS A 97 -11.74 -3.87 24.63
N PRO A 98 -10.67 -4.62 24.39
CA PRO A 98 -9.92 -5.29 25.46
C PRO A 98 -9.20 -4.32 26.41
N VAL A 99 -9.05 -3.04 26.02
CA VAL A 99 -8.42 -1.99 26.82
C VAL A 99 -9.45 -1.18 27.60
N CYS A 100 -10.36 -0.49 26.90
CA CYS A 100 -11.28 0.47 27.52
C CYS A 100 -12.71 -0.06 27.69
N ARG A 101 -13.00 -1.29 27.23
CA ARG A 101 -14.33 -1.92 27.24
C ARG A 101 -15.41 -1.17 26.46
N PHE A 102 -15.06 -0.22 25.60
CA PHE A 102 -16.01 0.42 24.69
C PHE A 102 -16.58 -0.61 23.70
N PRO A 103 -17.90 -0.58 23.39
CA PRO A 103 -18.50 -1.53 22.45
C PRO A 103 -17.87 -1.50 21.07
N ILE A 104 -17.63 -2.67 20.49
CA ILE A 104 -17.18 -2.80 19.10
C ILE A 104 -18.43 -2.82 18.21
N GLY A 105 -18.52 -1.88 17.27
CA GLY A 105 -19.65 -1.78 16.36
C GLY A 105 -19.79 -3.03 15.50
N LYS A 106 -20.88 -3.79 15.70
CA LYS A 106 -21.27 -4.93 14.87
C LYS A 106 -22.47 -4.51 14.01
N GLU A 107 -22.32 -4.56 12.69
CA GLU A 107 -23.43 -4.46 11.75
C GLU A 107 -24.24 -5.76 11.70
N LYS A 108 -25.43 -5.71 11.09
CA LYS A 108 -26.39 -6.83 11.05
C LYS A 108 -25.83 -8.09 10.37
N ASN A 109 -24.75 -7.98 9.59
CA ASN A 109 -24.08 -9.08 8.91
C ASN A 109 -22.65 -9.39 9.44
N GLY A 110 -22.21 -8.78 10.54
CA GLY A 110 -20.87 -8.98 11.08
C GLY A 110 -20.23 -7.70 11.61
N VAL A 111 -18.92 -7.69 11.83
CA VAL A 111 -18.20 -6.47 12.21
C VAL A 111 -18.04 -5.59 10.96
N SER A 112 -18.27 -4.28 11.06
CA SER A 112 -17.96 -3.33 9.99
C SER A 112 -16.44 -3.20 9.88
N LEU A 113 -15.84 -4.09 9.08
CA LEU A 113 -14.40 -4.15 8.86
C LEU A 113 -14.13 -3.50 7.52
N ARG A 114 -13.92 -2.19 7.55
CA ARG A 114 -13.35 -1.49 6.39
C ARG A 114 -11.86 -1.83 6.31
N PRO A 115 -11.31 -2.23 5.16
CA PRO A 115 -9.86 -2.38 5.02
C PRO A 115 -9.17 -1.04 5.36
N ARG A 116 -7.96 -1.09 5.93
CA ARG A 116 -7.16 0.13 6.07
C ARG A 116 -6.76 0.63 4.69
N LEU A 117 -6.61 1.93 4.53
CA LEU A 117 -6.41 2.58 3.22
C LEU A 117 -5.25 1.97 2.42
N TYR A 118 -4.17 1.58 3.08
CA TYR A 118 -3.07 0.86 2.43
C TYR A 118 -3.53 -0.43 1.73
N TYR A 119 -4.30 -1.27 2.43
CA TYR A 119 -4.83 -2.51 1.88
C TYR A 119 -5.98 -2.26 0.89
N GLU A 120 -6.77 -1.19 1.07
CA GLU A 120 -7.74 -0.74 0.04
C GLU A 120 -7.02 -0.45 -1.29
N CYS A 121 -5.89 0.25 -1.26
CA CYS A 121 -5.09 0.54 -2.44
C CYS A 121 -4.46 -0.74 -3.05
N ILE A 122 -4.06 -1.73 -2.25
CA ILE A 122 -3.61 -3.03 -2.75
C ILE A 122 -4.75 -3.77 -3.46
N ASP A 123 -5.93 -3.87 -2.83
CA ASP A 123 -7.10 -4.57 -3.38
C ASP A 123 -7.64 -3.91 -4.65
N ALA A 124 -7.56 -2.58 -4.71
CA ALA A 124 -7.83 -1.79 -5.91
C ALA A 124 -6.80 -2.02 -7.04
N GLY A 125 -5.61 -2.54 -6.69
CA GLY A 125 -4.49 -2.72 -7.61
C GLY A 125 -3.71 -1.43 -7.88
N LEU A 126 -3.89 -0.41 -7.05
CA LEU A 126 -3.12 0.83 -7.05
C LEU A 126 -1.71 0.60 -6.49
N ILE A 127 -1.57 -0.32 -5.53
CA ILE A 127 -0.27 -0.76 -4.98
C ILE A 127 -0.03 -2.22 -5.38
N SER A 128 1.18 -2.53 -5.84
CA SER A 128 1.53 -3.89 -6.26
C SER A 128 1.73 -4.82 -5.06
N LYS A 129 1.01 -5.95 -5.06
CA LYS A 129 1.07 -6.98 -4.00
C LYS A 129 2.46 -7.60 -3.77
N ARG A 130 3.38 -7.50 -4.74
CA ARG A 130 4.79 -7.93 -4.55
C ARG A 130 5.53 -7.11 -3.50
N TYR A 131 5.03 -5.91 -3.18
CA TYR A 131 5.58 -5.15 -2.07
C TYR A 131 5.17 -5.80 -0.75
N ASP A 132 3.91 -6.17 -0.56
CA ASP A 132 3.34 -6.79 0.65
C ASP A 132 4.02 -8.13 1.05
N ASP A 133 4.20 -9.06 0.11
CA ASP A 133 4.78 -10.40 0.41
C ASP A 133 6.22 -10.33 0.95
N ARG A 134 7.00 -9.29 0.59
CA ARG A 134 8.39 -9.12 1.07
C ARG A 134 8.47 -8.65 2.53
N PHE A 135 7.38 -8.15 3.11
CA PHE A 135 7.32 -7.63 4.49
C PHE A 135 6.82 -8.65 5.50
N GLN A 136 6.06 -9.66 5.07
CA GLN A 136 5.51 -10.64 6.01
C GLN A 136 6.57 -11.62 6.54
N GLU A 137 7.71 -11.78 5.86
CA GLU A 137 8.74 -12.76 6.21
C GLU A 137 9.83 -12.25 7.18
N LYS A 138 9.91 -10.94 7.48
CA LYS A 138 10.96 -10.41 8.35
C LYS A 138 10.41 -9.54 9.52
N GLU A 139 10.88 -9.94 10.70
CA GLU A 139 11.22 -9.16 11.90
C GLU A 139 10.14 -8.43 12.73
N GLU A 140 9.84 -9.05 13.88
CA GLU A 140 9.17 -8.48 15.03
C GLU A 140 10.04 -7.39 15.70
N GLY A 141 9.93 -6.13 15.27
CA GLY A 141 10.26 -4.99 16.15
C GLY A 141 10.89 -3.77 15.48
N GLU A 142 12.04 -3.92 14.83
CA GLU A 142 12.76 -2.80 14.20
C GLU A 142 12.25 -2.51 12.78
N GLU A 143 11.88 -3.54 12.02
CA GLU A 143 11.36 -3.38 10.66
C GLU A 143 9.95 -2.75 10.60
N GLN A 144 9.21 -2.71 11.72
CA GLN A 144 7.84 -2.22 11.73
C GLN A 144 7.75 -0.70 11.44
N ILE A 145 8.65 0.08 12.04
CA ILE A 145 8.75 1.54 11.78
C ILE A 145 9.13 1.78 10.31
N THR A 146 9.97 0.91 9.74
CA THR A 146 10.33 0.99 8.32
C THR A 146 9.16 0.64 7.41
N ALA A 147 8.32 -0.34 7.80
CA ALA A 147 7.12 -0.71 7.05
C ALA A 147 6.07 0.41 7.05
N ASP A 148 5.83 1.08 8.18
CA ASP A 148 4.91 2.22 8.29
C ASP A 148 5.33 3.36 7.35
N VAL A 149 6.62 3.69 7.35
CA VAL A 149 7.18 4.73 6.49
C VAL A 149 7.07 4.35 5.02
N LEU A 150 7.28 3.07 4.69
CA LEU A 150 7.09 2.61 3.32
C LEU A 150 5.63 2.64 2.87
N HIS A 151 4.70 2.21 3.72
CA HIS A 151 3.26 2.31 3.42
C HIS A 151 2.88 3.75 3.09
N LEU A 152 3.40 4.69 3.87
CA LEU A 152 3.21 6.11 3.63
C LEU A 152 3.80 6.55 2.29
N TYR A 153 5.02 6.14 1.95
CA TYR A 153 5.62 6.44 0.64
C TYR A 153 4.80 5.89 -0.52
N LEU A 154 4.33 4.65 -0.42
CA LEU A 154 3.50 4.02 -1.47
C LEU A 154 2.15 4.73 -1.63
N LEU A 155 1.53 5.18 -0.53
CA LEU A 155 0.31 5.99 -0.59
C LEU A 155 0.58 7.35 -1.24
N PHE A 156 1.74 7.97 -0.98
CA PHE A 156 2.16 9.18 -1.68
C PHE A 156 2.43 8.97 -3.16
N ASP A 157 3.07 7.86 -3.54
CA ASP A 157 3.27 7.51 -4.95
C ASP A 157 1.92 7.39 -5.66
N VAL A 158 0.95 6.69 -5.06
CA VAL A 158 -0.43 6.61 -5.59
C VAL A 158 -1.04 8.01 -5.72
N ALA A 159 -0.88 8.88 -4.72
CA ALA A 159 -1.41 10.24 -4.76
C ALA A 159 -0.77 11.09 -5.88
N LEU A 160 0.54 10.97 -6.08
CA LEU A 160 1.28 11.66 -7.14
C LEU A 160 0.89 11.16 -8.53
N GLU A 161 0.85 9.84 -8.72
CA GLU A 161 0.46 9.21 -9.99
C GLU A 161 -0.97 9.55 -10.40
N ASN A 162 -1.86 9.74 -9.42
CA ASN A 162 -3.28 10.06 -9.64
C ASN A 162 -3.60 11.55 -9.53
N ASN A 163 -2.59 12.42 -9.41
CA ASN A 163 -2.76 13.87 -9.30
C ASN A 163 -3.74 14.29 -8.19
N LEU A 164 -3.64 13.70 -7.00
CA LEU A 164 -4.45 14.07 -5.84
C LEU A 164 -3.94 15.39 -5.23
N VAL A 165 -4.21 16.49 -5.94
CA VAL A 165 -3.71 17.84 -5.63
C VAL A 165 -4.09 18.28 -4.21
N SER A 166 -5.27 17.92 -3.73
CA SER A 166 -5.72 18.25 -2.37
C SER A 166 -4.73 17.75 -1.31
N LEU A 167 -4.37 16.47 -1.37
CA LEU A 167 -3.46 15.84 -0.42
C LEU A 167 -2.03 16.39 -0.55
N ILE A 168 -1.56 16.56 -1.79
CA ILE A 168 -0.23 17.12 -2.09
C ILE A 168 -0.12 18.55 -1.54
N CYS A 169 -1.12 19.40 -1.79
CA CYS A 169 -1.15 20.77 -1.28
C CYS A 169 -1.23 20.80 0.24
N HIS A 170 -2.04 19.94 0.86
CA HIS A 170 -2.12 19.86 2.32
C HIS A 170 -0.75 19.53 2.92
N CYS A 171 -0.04 18.53 2.36
CA CYS A 171 1.31 18.19 2.79
C CYS A 171 2.26 19.39 2.71
N ILE A 172 2.35 20.02 1.53
CA ILE A 172 3.28 21.14 1.32
C ILE A 172 2.94 22.30 2.27
N LEU A 173 1.66 22.66 2.39
CA LEU A 173 1.22 23.75 3.26
C LEU A 173 1.52 23.48 4.74
N SER A 174 1.29 22.26 5.22
CA SER A 174 1.61 21.88 6.60
C SER A 174 3.10 21.97 6.89
N TRP A 175 3.95 21.48 5.98
CA TRP A 175 5.41 21.54 6.13
C TRP A 175 5.92 22.97 6.05
N CYS A 176 5.40 23.78 5.12
CA CYS A 176 5.74 25.20 5.03
C CYS A 176 5.32 25.98 6.28
N LEU A 177 4.12 25.73 6.83
CA LEU A 177 3.65 26.37 8.06
C LEU A 177 4.56 26.03 9.24
N ILE A 178 4.91 24.75 9.41
CA ILE A 178 5.81 24.28 10.47
C ILE A 178 7.18 24.93 10.32
N LEU A 179 7.74 24.96 9.11
CA LEU A 179 9.03 25.60 8.85
C LEU A 179 8.99 27.11 9.14
N CYS A 180 7.93 27.81 8.76
CA CYS A 180 7.75 29.22 9.09
C CYS A 180 7.73 29.44 10.60
N ILE A 181 6.93 28.67 11.36
CA ILE A 181 6.86 28.81 12.82
C ILE A 181 8.24 28.58 13.46
N LEU A 182 8.97 27.56 13.00
CA LEU A 182 10.32 27.27 13.50
C LEU A 182 11.31 28.41 13.17
N LEU A 183 11.23 29.00 11.99
CA LEU A 183 12.07 30.14 11.59
C LEU A 183 11.74 31.44 12.33
N PHE A 184 10.49 31.63 12.78
CA PHE A 184 10.07 32.81 13.55
C PHE A 184 10.28 32.67 15.08
N LEU A 185 10.57 31.45 15.57
CA LEU A 185 10.83 31.17 16.98
C LEU A 185 12.33 30.97 17.32
N ILE A 186 13.22 31.11 16.33
CA ILE A 186 14.69 31.13 16.47
C ILE A 186 15.18 32.56 16.25
#